data_AF-A0A383CW73-F1
#
_entry.id   AF-A0A383CW73-F1
#
_cell.length_a   1.000
_cell.length_b   1.000
_cell.length_c   1.000
_cell.angle_alpha   90.00
_cell.angle_beta   90.00
_cell.angle_gamma   90.00
#
_symmetry.space_group_name_H-M   'P 1'
#
loop_
_entity.id
_entity.type
_entity.pdbx_description
1 polymer ?
#
loop_
_entity_poly.entity_id
_entity_poly.type
_entity_poly.pdbx_seq_one_letter_code
_entity_poly.pdbx_strand_id
1 'polypeptide(L)' 'MSGHSKWSTIKRKKGALDAKRGKIFTTLIKEITVAAKNGGGDESANPRLRQAILKAKS' A
#
# COMPACT_ATOMS: atom_id res chain seq x y z
N MET A 1 -22.22 -31.29 13.30
CA MET A 1 -22.17 -29.87 12.87
C MET A 1 -20.77 -29.36 13.12
N SER A 2 -20.02 -29.07 12.07
CA SER A 2 -18.64 -28.58 12.16
C SER A 2 -18.63 -27.21 12.85
N GLY A 3 -18.08 -27.16 14.07
CA GLY A 3 -17.95 -25.97 14.91
C GLY A 3 -16.94 -24.93 14.39
N HIS A 4 -16.99 -24.62 13.10
CA HIS A 4 -16.17 -23.57 12.51
C HIS A 4 -16.84 -22.22 12.75
N SER A 5 -16.30 -21.49 13.72
CA SER A 5 -16.52 -20.05 13.86
C SER A 5 -16.17 -19.37 12.53
N LYS A 6 -17.21 -19.00 11.77
CA LYS A 6 -17.11 -18.19 10.53
C LYS A 6 -16.22 -16.97 10.75
N TRP A 7 -16.31 -16.37 11.94
CA TRP A 7 -15.49 -15.26 12.37
C TRP A 7 -14.00 -15.59 12.43
N SER A 8 -13.61 -16.72 13.03
CA SER A 8 -12.20 -17.11 13.15
C SER A 8 -11.53 -17.27 11.79
N THR A 9 -12.24 -17.83 10.81
CA THR A 9 -11.74 -17.96 9.43
C THR A 9 -11.59 -16.60 8.74
N ILE A 10 -12.57 -15.71 8.90
CA ILE A 10 -12.52 -14.34 8.36
C ILE A 10 -11.35 -13.56 8.98
N LYS A 11 -11.20 -13.60 10.30
CA LYS A 11 -10.12 -12.93 11.03
C LYS A 11 -8.74 -13.35 10.52
N ARG A 12 -8.51 -14.67 10.39
CA ARG A 12 -7.23 -15.20 9.89
C ARG A 12 -6.95 -14.77 8.44
N LYS A 13 -7.95 -14.89 7.56
CA LYS A 13 -7.80 -14.50 6.15
C LYS A 13 -7.53 -13.01 6.01
N LYS A 14 -8.27 -12.17 6.75
CA LYS A 14 -8.09 -10.72 6.77
C LYS A 14 -6.71 -10.34 7.29
N GLY A 15 -6.27 -10.89 8.42
CA GLY A 15 -4.94 -10.60 8.98
C GLY A 15 -3.79 -10.89 8.02
N ALA A 16 -3.85 -12.00 7.28
CA ALA A 16 -2.85 -12.32 6.26
C ALA A 16 -2.87 -11.34 5.07
N LEU A 17 -4.05 -10.86 4.66
CA LEU A 17 -4.19 -9.86 3.61
C LEU A 17 -3.69 -8.48 4.06
N ASP A 18 -4.04 -8.08 5.27
CA ASP A 18 -3.63 -6.80 5.85
C ASP A 18 -2.11 -6.73 6.04
N ALA A 19 -1.49 -7.82 6.49
CA ALA A 19 -0.02 -7.90 6.60
C ALA A 19 0.69 -7.75 5.24
N LYS A 20 0.12 -8.32 4.17
CA LYS A 20 0.66 -8.15 2.81
C LYS A 20 0.48 -6.70 2.32
N ARG A 21 -0.70 -6.11 2.55
CA ARG A 21 -0.99 -4.71 2.19
C ARG A 21 -0.08 -3.74 2.94
N GLY A 22 0.15 -3.93 4.24
CA GLY A 22 1.01 -3.07 5.04
C GLY A 22 2.44 -2.96 4.51
N LYS A 23 3.02 -4.07 4.02
CA LYS A 23 4.34 -4.06 3.36
C LYS A 23 4.35 -3.21 2.10
N ILE A 24 3.33 -3.38 1.24
CA ILE A 24 3.20 -2.62 -0.01
C ILE A 24 3.03 -1.12 0.29
N PHE A 25 2.15 -0.77 1.23
CA PHE A 25 1.94 0.63 1.65
C PHE A 25 3.24 1.29 2.13
N THR A 26 4.04 0.58 2.95
CA THR A 26 5.32 1.11 3.44
C THR A 26 6.28 1.41 2.29
N THR A 27 6.34 0.53 1.28
CA THR A 27 7.20 0.77 0.10
C THR A 27 6.73 1.94 -0.75
N LEU A 28 5.41 2.08 -0.97
CA LEU A 28 4.83 3.17 -1.75
C LEU A 28 5.06 4.53 -1.08
N ILE A 29 4.84 4.61 0.23
CA ILE A 29 5.09 5.85 1.00
C ILE A 29 6.55 6.26 0.84
N LYS A 30 7.50 5.33 1.05
CA LYS A 30 8.93 5.62 0.90
C LYS A 30 9.26 6.10 -0.51
N GLU A 31 8.70 5.47 -1.54
CA GLU A 31 8.91 5.82 -2.94
C GLU A 31 8.41 7.24 -3.25
N ILE A 32 7.20 7.59 -2.78
CA ILE A 32 6.62 8.93 -2.92
C ILE A 32 7.46 9.97 -2.18
N THR A 33 7.84 9.72 -0.92
CA THR A 33 8.65 10.65 -0.11
C THR A 33 10.00 10.93 -0.75
N VAL A 34 10.69 9.90 -1.24
CA VAL A 34 11.99 10.06 -1.92
C VAL A 34 11.83 10.80 -3.24
N ALA A 35 10.80 10.48 -4.02
CA ALA A 35 10.52 11.17 -5.28
C ALA A 35 10.25 12.66 -5.05
N ALA A 36 9.42 13.01 -4.06
CA ALA A 36 9.11 14.39 -3.71
C ALA A 36 10.33 15.15 -3.17
N LYS A 37 11.18 14.49 -2.35
CA LYS A 37 12.42 15.10 -1.84
C LYS A 37 13.41 15.42 -2.96
N ASN A 38 13.54 14.54 -3.95
CA ASN A 38 14.54 14.67 -5.00
C ASN A 38 14.11 15.60 -6.15
N GLY A 39 12.82 15.62 -6.50
CA GLY A 39 12.32 16.34 -7.67
C GLY A 39 11.26 17.40 -7.36
N GLY A 40 11.08 17.77 -6.09
CA GLY A 40 10.04 18.69 -5.65
C GLY A 40 8.66 18.04 -5.54
N GLY A 41 7.75 18.73 -4.85
CA GLY A 41 6.39 18.26 -4.55
C GLY A 41 5.37 18.43 -5.68
N ASP A 42 5.78 18.98 -6.83
CA ASP A 42 4.90 19.16 -7.99
C ASP A 42 4.92 17.92 -8.88
N GLU A 43 3.77 17.25 -8.97
CA GLU A 43 3.56 16.04 -9.74
C GLU A 43 3.61 16.28 -11.27
N SER A 44 3.43 17.52 -11.73
CA SER A 44 3.55 17.91 -13.15
C SER A 44 5.01 18.07 -13.58
N ALA A 45 5.86 18.57 -12.69
CA ALA A 45 7.29 18.76 -12.92
C ALA A 45 8.13 17.50 -12.61
N ASN A 46 7.58 16.53 -11.87
CA ASN A 46 8.28 15.33 -11.43
C ASN A 46 7.61 14.03 -11.93
N PRO A 47 8.05 13.48 -13.08
CA PRO A 47 7.49 12.25 -13.64
C PRO A 47 7.58 11.04 -12.69
N ARG A 48 8.62 10.98 -11.85
CA ARG A 48 8.82 9.89 -10.88
C ARG A 48 7.79 9.95 -9.76
N LEU A 49 7.49 11.15 -9.26
CA LEU A 49 6.45 11.36 -8.26
C LEU A 49 5.07 10.97 -8.81
N ARG A 50 4.77 11.37 -10.05
CA ARG A 50 3.52 11.00 -10.75
C ARG A 50 3.33 9.50 -10.87
N GLN A 51 4.36 8.78 -11.31
CA GLN A 51 4.29 7.32 -11.40
C GLN A 51 4.11 6.67 -10.03
N ALA A 52 4.80 7.15 -9.00
CA ALA A 52 4.67 6.64 -7.63
C ALA A 52 3.25 6.83 -7.07
N ILE A 53 2.62 7.98 -7.34
CA ILE A 53 1.24 8.26 -6.92
C ILE A 53 0.24 7.41 -7.71
N LEU A 54 0.41 7.26 -9.02
CA LEU A 54 -0.44 6.38 -9.84
C LEU A 54 -0.41 4.95 -9.33
N LYS A 55 0.79 4.43 -9.03
CA LYS A 55 1.00 3.09 -8.48
C LYS A 55 0.42 2.92 -7.06
N ALA A 56 0.29 4.01 -6.30
CA ALA A 56 -0.33 3.97 -4.97
C ALA A 56 -1.86 4.01 -5.01
N LYS A 57 -2.46 4.52 -6.09
CA LYS A 57 -3.91 4.57 -6.30
C LYS A 57 -4.48 3.27 -6.86
N SER A 58 -3.67 2.47 -7.57
CA SER A 58 -4.02 1.16 -8.14
C SER A 58 -3.91 0.03 -7.13
#